data_AF-A0A4Y2X4Z9-F1
#
_entry.id   AF-A0A4Y2X4Z9-F1
#
_cell.length_a   1.000
_cell.length_b   1.000
_cell.length_c   1.000
_cell.angle_alpha   90.00
_cell.angle_beta   90.00
_cell.angle_gamma   90.00
#
_symmetry.space_group_name_H-M   'P 1'
#
loop_
_entity.id
_entity.type
_entity.pdbx_description
1 polymer ?
#
loop_
_entity_poly.entity_id
_entity_poly.type
_entity_poly.pdbx_seq_one_letter_code
_entity_poly.pdbx_strand_id
1 'polypeptide(L)'
;MASSNSKSTNETARKIFKILLSNPRIKVSWVKAHAGNIGNERADQLAKEATQQGQPYSHTKLPKPHIKGLIRKRMLEEWQTSWKNGDTGRKIYNIMPSVSLRPTN
;
A
#
# COMPACT_ATOMS: atom_id res chain seq x y z
N MET A 1 -25.45 14.69 0.09
CA MET A 1 -26.07 13.54 -0.60
C MET A 1 -24.96 12.66 -1.13
N ALA A 2 -25.08 11.33 -1.03
CA ALA A 2 -24.13 10.44 -1.68
C ALA A 2 -24.30 10.55 -3.20
N SER A 3 -23.21 10.71 -3.95
CA SER A 3 -23.21 10.72 -5.41
C SER A 3 -22.50 9.49 -5.95
N SER A 4 -23.00 8.94 -7.05
CA SER A 4 -22.38 7.80 -7.73
C SER A 4 -21.02 8.21 -8.30
N ASN A 5 -19.94 7.57 -7.84
CA ASN A 5 -18.63 7.66 -8.51
C ASN A 5 -18.43 6.46 -9.44
N SER A 6 -18.97 6.56 -10.65
CA SER A 6 -18.89 5.52 -11.69
C SER A 6 -17.46 5.22 -12.16
N LYS A 7 -16.49 6.10 -11.85
CA LYS A 7 -15.08 5.98 -12.26
C LYS A 7 -14.21 5.18 -11.28
N SER A 8 -14.72 4.81 -10.10
CA SER A 8 -13.96 3.99 -9.16
C SER A 8 -13.75 2.58 -9.72
N THR A 9 -12.48 2.18 -9.89
CA THR A 9 -12.09 0.81 -10.27
C THR A 9 -12.18 -0.16 -9.09
N ASN A 10 -12.35 0.33 -7.86
CA ASN A 10 -12.44 -0.49 -6.65
C ASN A 10 -13.87 -1.05 -6.50
N GLU A 11 -14.00 -2.39 -6.56
CA GLU A 11 -15.28 -3.09 -6.46
C GLU A 11 -15.98 -2.87 -5.12
N THR A 12 -15.23 -2.92 -4.02
CA THR A 12 -15.76 -2.68 -2.66
C THR A 12 -16.35 -1.28 -2.55
N ALA A 13 -15.63 -0.26 -3.04
CA ALA A 13 -16.14 1.11 -3.06
C ALA A 13 -17.45 1.22 -3.86
N ARG A 14 -17.53 0.57 -5.03
CA ARG A 14 -18.77 0.54 -5.84
C ARG A 14 -19.94 -0.11 -5.08
N LYS A 15 -19.70 -1.21 -4.37
CA LYS A 15 -20.73 -1.89 -3.54
C LYS A 15 -21.21 -0.97 -2.41
N ILE A 16 -20.29 -0.30 -1.71
CA ILE A 16 -20.63 0.66 -0.64
C ILE A 16 -21.47 1.82 -1.20
N PHE A 17 -21.06 2.42 -2.33
CA PHE A 17 -21.83 3.50 -2.96
C PHE A 17 -23.25 3.08 -3.33
N LYS A 18 -23.45 1.87 -3.88
CA LYS A 18 -24.78 1.34 -4.18
C LYS A 18 -25.66 1.27 -2.92
N ILE A 19 -25.13 0.74 -1.81
CA ILE A 19 -25.85 0.64 -0.54
C ILE A 19 -26.25 2.03 -0.03
N LEU A 20 -25.33 3.00 -0.07
CA LEU A 20 -25.60 4.37 0.39
C LEU A 20 -26.68 5.07 -0.47
N LEU A 21 -26.65 4.86 -1.80
CA LEU A 21 -27.66 5.43 -2.70
C LEU A 21 -29.05 4.83 -2.48
N SER A 22 -29.13 3.52 -2.18
CA SER A 22 -30.40 2.86 -1.87
C SER A 22 -30.97 3.23 -0.48
N ASN A 23 -30.18 3.85 0.39
CA ASN A 23 -30.56 4.14 1.79
C ASN A 23 -30.34 5.62 2.14
N PRO A 24 -31.23 6.54 1.71
CA PRO A 24 -31.04 7.98 1.85
C PRO A 24 -31.03 8.48 3.31
N ARG A 25 -31.47 7.65 4.26
CA ARG A 25 -31.45 7.97 5.70
C ARG A 25 -30.07 7.81 6.32
N ILE A 26 -29.16 7.08 5.68
CA ILE A 26 -27.80 6.88 6.18
C ILE A 26 -26.97 8.12 5.86
N LYS A 27 -26.44 8.77 6.89
CA LYS A 27 -25.50 9.89 6.77
C LYS A 27 -24.11 9.41 7.15
N VAL A 28 -23.14 9.67 6.27
CA VAL A 28 -21.72 9.39 6.52
C VAL A 28 -21.02 10.70 6.82
N SER A 29 -20.23 10.73 7.87
CA SER A 29 -19.40 11.87 8.25
C SER A 29 -18.01 11.38 8.64
N TRP A 30 -17.00 12.24 8.45
CA TRP A 30 -15.64 11.96 8.88
C TRP A 30 -15.43 12.51 10.30
N VAL A 31 -14.86 11.69 11.17
CA VAL A 31 -14.45 12.08 12.53
C VAL A 31 -12.96 11.81 12.64
N LYS A 32 -12.25 12.70 13.33
CA LYS A 32 -10.80 12.58 13.53
C LYS A 32 -10.50 11.43 14.50
N ALA A 33 -9.54 10.58 14.14
CA ALA A 33 -9.03 9.53 15.02
C ALA A 33 -8.30 10.10 16.25
N HIS A 34 -8.35 9.38 17.37
CA HIS A 34 -7.68 9.71 18.63
C HIS A 34 -8.00 11.11 19.17
N ALA A 35 -9.26 11.55 19.02
CA ALA A 35 -9.72 12.87 19.42
C ALA A 35 -10.63 12.83 20.67
N GLY A 36 -10.78 11.69 21.34
CA GLY A 36 -11.67 11.51 22.50
C GLY A 36 -13.13 11.23 22.13
N ASN A 37 -13.40 10.80 20.89
CA ASN A 37 -14.73 10.35 20.50
C ASN A 37 -14.94 8.88 20.89
N ILE A 38 -15.63 8.66 22.01
CA ILE A 38 -15.82 7.34 22.64
C ILE A 38 -16.28 6.28 21.64
N GLY A 39 -17.21 6.64 20.74
CA GLY A 39 -17.72 5.72 19.72
C GLY A 39 -16.65 5.30 18.71
N ASN A 40 -15.85 6.27 18.24
CA ASN A 40 -14.73 6.00 17.33
C ASN A 40 -13.62 5.21 18.02
N GLU A 41 -13.23 5.57 19.24
CA GLU A 41 -12.21 4.81 20.00
C GLU A 41 -12.64 3.36 20.23
N ARG A 42 -13.91 3.14 20.59
CA ARG A 42 -14.43 1.77 20.76
C ARG A 42 -14.43 1.00 19.44
N ALA A 43 -14.79 1.64 18.33
CA ALA A 43 -14.74 1.01 17.01
C ALA A 43 -13.30 0.62 16.61
N ASP A 44 -12.33 1.50 16.84
CA ASP A 44 -10.91 1.25 16.58
C ASP A 44 -10.37 0.09 17.45
N GLN A 45 -10.75 0.06 18.73
CA GLN A 45 -10.38 -1.02 19.64
C GLN A 45 -10.93 -2.38 19.19
N LEU A 46 -12.21 -2.43 18.80
CA LEU A 46 -12.82 -3.66 18.27
C LEU A 46 -12.17 -4.11 16.96
N ALA A 47 -11.83 -3.18 16.07
CA ALA A 47 -11.11 -3.50 14.84
C ALA A 47 -9.73 -4.10 15.14
N LYS A 48 -9.01 -3.55 16.12
CA LYS A 48 -7.71 -4.08 16.57
C LYS A 48 -7.83 -5.48 17.16
N GLU A 49 -8.82 -5.72 18.03
CA GLU A 49 -9.09 -7.04 18.60
C GLU A 49 -9.41 -8.07 17.51
N ALA A 50 -10.21 -7.69 16.51
CA ALA A 50 -10.52 -8.56 15.37
C ALA A 50 -9.27 -8.93 14.55
N THR A 51 -8.26 -8.06 14.46
CA THR A 51 -6.99 -8.42 13.80
C THR A 51 -6.14 -9.40 14.61
N GLN A 52 -6.28 -9.40 15.94
CA GLN A 52 -5.53 -10.28 16.83
C GLN A 52 -6.19 -11.65 17.01
N GLN A 53 -7.53 -11.69 17.03
CA GLN A 53 -8.33 -12.89 17.31
C GLN A 53 -8.94 -13.52 16.04
N GLY A 54 -8.93 -12.81 14.91
CA GLY A 54 -9.45 -13.29 13.64
C GLY A 54 -8.60 -14.41 13.05
N GLN A 55 -9.20 -15.28 12.25
CA GLN A 55 -8.41 -16.21 11.43
C GLN A 55 -7.48 -15.42 10.51
N PRO A 56 -6.20 -15.82 10.39
CA PRO A 56 -5.31 -15.23 9.41
C PRO A 56 -5.97 -15.32 8.04
N TYR A 57 -6.06 -14.19 7.34
CA TYR A 57 -6.58 -14.16 5.98
C TYR A 57 -5.64 -14.96 5.07
N SER A 58 -5.92 -16.25 4.95
CA SER A 58 -5.09 -17.27 4.28
C SER A 58 -5.01 -17.08 2.76
N HIS A 59 -5.73 -16.09 2.22
CA HIS A 59 -5.73 -15.72 0.80
C HIS A 59 -5.06 -14.37 0.52
N THR A 60 -4.02 -14.01 1.27
CA THR A 60 -3.15 -12.90 0.91
C THR A 60 -2.25 -13.31 -0.25
N LYS A 61 -2.81 -13.30 -1.48
CA LYS A 61 -1.96 -13.19 -2.67
C LYS A 61 -1.16 -11.91 -2.51
N LEU A 62 0.16 -12.03 -2.38
CA LEU A 62 1.04 -10.87 -2.20
C LEU A 62 0.69 -9.83 -3.26
N PRO A 63 0.43 -8.56 -2.88
CA PRO A 63 0.08 -7.54 -3.83
C PRO A 63 1.12 -7.48 -4.95
N LYS A 64 0.69 -7.37 -6.21
CA LYS A 64 1.61 -7.24 -7.36
C LYS A 64 2.70 -6.17 -7.16
N PRO A 65 2.42 -4.99 -6.56
CA PRO A 65 3.47 -4.02 -6.23
C PRO A 65 4.52 -4.55 -5.25
N HIS A 66 4.12 -5.37 -4.28
CA HIS A 66 5.02 -5.98 -3.31
C HIS A 66 5.97 -6.96 -4.00
N ILE A 67 5.45 -7.86 -4.84
CA ILE A 67 6.26 -8.79 -5.63
C ILE A 67 7.21 -8.03 -6.56
N LYS A 68 6.71 -7.00 -7.25
CA LYS A 68 7.54 -6.15 -8.11
C LYS A 68 8.65 -5.44 -7.32
N GLY A 69 8.36 -5.01 -6.10
CA GLY A 69 9.35 -4.43 -5.19
C GLY A 69 10.44 -5.43 -4.80
N LEU A 70 10.07 -6.66 -4.45
CA LEU A 70 11.02 -7.74 -4.12
C LEU A 70 11.95 -8.06 -5.29
N ILE A 71 11.40 -8.22 -6.50
CA ILE A 71 12.18 -8.50 -7.72
C ILE A 71 13.14 -7.33 -8.00
N ARG A 72 12.65 -6.09 -7.93
CA ARG A 72 13.47 -4.90 -8.17
C ARG A 72 14.60 -4.77 -7.16
N LYS A 73 14.35 -5.11 -5.89
CA LYS A 73 15.37 -5.13 -4.83
C LYS A 73 16.46 -6.16 -5.14
N ARG A 74 16.09 -7.42 -5.39
CA ARG A 74 17.05 -8.49 -5.71
C ARG A 74 17.88 -8.15 -6.96
N MET A 75 17.23 -7.66 -8.02
CA MET A 75 17.90 -7.22 -9.25
C MET A 75 18.95 -6.14 -8.97
N LEU A 76 18.65 -5.16 -8.11
CA LEU A 76 19.61 -4.11 -7.74
C LEU A 76 20.78 -4.64 -6.92
N GLU A 77 20.53 -5.56 -5.99
CA GLU A 77 21.58 -6.20 -5.18
C GLU A 77 22.54 -7.01 -6.04
N GLU A 78 22.01 -7.80 -6.98
CA GLU A 78 22.80 -8.56 -7.95
C GLU A 78 23.61 -7.62 -8.85
N TRP A 79 22.97 -6.57 -9.39
CA TRP A 79 23.66 -5.63 -10.26
C TRP A 79 24.74 -4.83 -9.52
N GLN A 80 24.48 -4.42 -8.27
CA GLN A 80 25.47 -3.77 -7.42
C GLN A 80 26.66 -4.68 -7.11
N THR A 81 26.40 -5.98 -6.89
CA THR A 81 27.44 -6.97 -6.65
C THR A 81 28.34 -7.13 -7.88
N SER A 82 27.73 -7.26 -9.07
CA SER A 82 28.46 -7.29 -10.34
C SER A 82 29.24 -6.00 -10.59
N TRP A 83 28.68 -4.84 -10.24
CA TRP A 83 29.36 -3.56 -10.40
C TRP A 83 30.57 -3.41 -9.47
N LYS A 84 30.46 -3.91 -8.24
CA LYS A 84 31.55 -3.90 -7.26
C LYS A 84 32.71 -4.82 -7.69
N ASN A 85 32.38 -6.02 -8.15
CA ASN A 85 33.34 -7.10 -8.38
C ASN A 85 33.84 -7.16 -9.84
N GLY A 86 33.23 -6.43 -10.76
CA GLY A 86 33.63 -6.41 -12.16
C GLY A 86 34.89 -5.57 -12.41
N ASP A 87 35.71 -6.03 -13.36
CA ASP A 87 36.96 -5.37 -13.77
C ASP A 87 36.76 -4.35 -14.90
N THR A 88 35.62 -4.39 -15.59
CA THR A 88 35.29 -3.46 -16.67
C THR A 88 34.72 -2.15 -16.12
N GLY A 89 35.09 -1.01 -16.70
CA GLY A 89 34.46 0.28 -16.37
C GLY A 89 34.89 0.88 -15.02
N ARG A 90 36.02 0.45 -14.44
CA ARG A 90 36.52 0.94 -13.13
C ARG A 90 36.64 2.46 -13.00
N LYS A 91 36.96 3.18 -14.08
CA LYS A 91 36.97 4.65 -14.08
C LYS A 91 35.60 5.23 -13.75
N ILE A 92 34.53 4.64 -14.29
CA ILE A 92 33.15 5.06 -14.03
C ILE A 92 32.72 4.60 -12.63
N TYR A 93 33.12 3.40 -12.19
CA TYR A 93 32.86 2.92 -10.83
C TYR A 93 33.39 3.89 -9.77
N ASN A 94 34.58 4.46 -9.99
CA ASN A 94 35.17 5.42 -9.05
C ASN A 94 34.37 6.73 -8.95
N ILE A 95 33.60 7.09 -9.99
CA ILE A 95 32.73 8.27 -10.00
C ILE A 95 31.34 7.91 -9.44
N MET A 96 30.83 6.72 -9.78
CA MET A 96 29.50 6.25 -9.41
C MET A 96 29.58 4.78 -8.92
N PRO A 97 29.93 4.55 -7.64
CA PRO A 97 30.11 3.20 -7.11
C PRO A 97 28.79 2.49 -6.83
N SER A 98 27.69 3.24 -6.71
CA SER A 98 26.37 2.72 -6.40
C SER A 98 25.47 2.66 -7.64
N VAL A 99 24.88 1.49 -7.87
CA VAL A 99 23.84 1.29 -8.87
C VAL A 99 22.53 1.88 -8.37
N SER A 100 21.89 2.70 -9.20
CA SER A 100 20.58 3.25 -8.87
C SER A 100 19.68 3.35 -10.10
N LEU A 101 18.36 3.36 -9.87
CA LEU A 101 17.36 3.50 -10.93
C LEU A 101 16.86 4.93 -11.06
N ARG A 102 17.49 5.87 -10.36
CA ARG A 102 17.21 7.29 -10.44
C ARG A 102 18.41 7.96 -11.10
N PRO A 103 18.21 8.93 -11.99
CA PRO A 103 19.33 9.75 -12.46
C PRO A 103 19.97 10.46 -11.26
N THR A 104 21.29 10.46 -11.20
CA THR A 104 22.04 11.42 -10.40
C THR A 104 21.99 12.76 -11.12
N ASN A 105 21.44 13.78 -10.45
CA ASN A 105 21.50 15.18 -10.88
C ASN A 105 22.92 15.74 -10.75
#